data_AF-A0A7T1GR89-F1
#
_entry.id   AF-A0A7T1GR89-F1
#
_cell.length_a   1.000
_cell.length_b   1.000
_cell.length_c   1.000
_cell.angle_alpha   90.00
_cell.angle_beta   90.00
_cell.angle_gamma   90.00
#
_symmetry.space_group_name_H-M   'P 1'
#
loop_
_entity.id
_entity.type
_entity.pdbx_description
1 polymer ?
#
loop_
_entity_poly.entity_id
_entity_poly.type
_entity_poly.pdbx_seq_one_letter_code
_entity_poly.pdbx_strand_id
1 'polypeptide(L)'
;MSKIFKTVSAACGHVSRAAFVKAERRLGLSSESYRIADEVFLKGYRQATVARHVGVSRQRVHSVCRELLEEINNQLSPERATDEKTSSDSDYHGHLGRMCFATTSQHEK
;
A
#
# COMPACT_ATOMS: atom_id res chain seq x y z
N MET A 1 14.03 -13.06 -15.70
CA MET A 1 13.48 -11.75 -16.09
C MET A 1 12.16 -11.55 -15.37
N SER A 2 12.10 -10.66 -14.37
CA SER A 2 10.84 -10.26 -13.75
C SER A 2 10.04 -9.45 -14.77
N LYS A 3 8.94 -10.02 -15.28
CA LYS A 3 8.07 -9.32 -16.23
C LYS A 3 7.21 -8.34 -15.44
N ILE A 4 7.55 -7.06 -15.52
CA ILE A 4 6.67 -5.97 -15.06
C ILE A 4 5.48 -5.90 -16.03
N PHE A 5 4.27 -5.80 -15.48
CA PHE A 5 3.06 -5.73 -16.28
C PHE A 5 2.63 -4.28 -16.48
N LYS A 6 2.57 -3.82 -17.73
CA LYS A 6 2.18 -2.43 -18.04
C LYS A 6 0.67 -2.16 -17.91
N THR A 7 -0.16 -3.19 -18.02
CA THR A 7 -1.62 -3.06 -18.00
C THR A 7 -2.26 -4.27 -17.31
N VAL A 8 -3.48 -4.09 -16.80
CA VAL A 8 -4.26 -5.20 -16.22
C VAL A 8 -4.49 -6.29 -17.26
N SER A 9 -4.77 -5.92 -18.52
CA SER A 9 -4.95 -6.88 -19.62
C SER A 9 -3.72 -7.74 -19.86
N ALA A 10 -2.51 -7.21 -19.69
CA ALA A 10 -1.27 -7.96 -19.83
C ALA A 10 -1.01 -8.91 -18.64
N ALA A 11 -1.51 -8.58 -17.46
CA ALA A 11 -1.39 -9.38 -16.24
C ALA A 11 -2.51 -10.43 -16.08
N CYS A 12 -3.64 -10.24 -16.77
CA CYS A 12 -4.82 -11.11 -16.72
C CYS A 12 -4.44 -12.57 -17.03
N GLY A 13 -4.60 -13.48 -16.06
CA GLY A 13 -4.24 -14.90 -16.18
C GLY A 13 -2.73 -15.21 -16.20
N HIS A 14 -1.87 -14.21 -16.01
CA HIS A 14 -0.41 -14.35 -16.09
C HIS A 14 0.30 -14.08 -14.76
N VAL A 15 -0.42 -13.60 -13.74
CA VAL A 15 0.13 -13.36 -12.41
C VAL A 15 0.28 -14.68 -11.66
N SER A 16 1.45 -14.90 -11.07
CA SER A 16 1.66 -16.07 -10.22
C SER A 16 0.89 -15.97 -8.91
N ARG A 17 0.38 -17.10 -8.41
CA ARG A 17 -0.38 -17.14 -7.15
C ARG A 17 0.40 -16.58 -5.96
N ALA A 18 1.72 -16.81 -5.93
CA ALA A 18 2.58 -16.29 -4.87
C ALA A 18 2.65 -14.75 -4.88
N ALA A 19 2.81 -14.13 -6.06
CA ALA A 19 2.81 -12.67 -6.18
C ALA A 19 1.44 -12.07 -5.82
N PHE A 20 0.36 -12.72 -6.26
CA PHE A 20 -1.00 -12.33 -5.92
C PHE A 20 -1.26 -12.32 -4.41
N VAL A 21 -0.99 -13.43 -3.71
CA VAL A 21 -1.22 -13.55 -2.27
C VAL A 21 -0.38 -12.56 -1.48
N LYS A 22 0.86 -12.32 -1.91
CA LYS A 22 1.73 -11.34 -1.25
C LYS A 22 1.22 -9.91 -1.42
N ALA A 23 0.74 -9.54 -2.61
CA ALA A 23 0.15 -8.23 -2.88
C ALA A 23 -1.18 -8.04 -2.12
N GLU A 24 -2.03 -9.06 -2.13
CA GLU A 24 -3.33 -9.07 -1.46
C GLU A 24 -3.20 -8.85 0.05
N ARG A 25 -2.27 -9.56 0.70
CA ARG A 25 -2.00 -9.37 2.13
C ARG A 25 -1.49 -7.98 2.47
N ARG A 26 -0.68 -7.37 1.60
CA ARG A 26 -0.15 -6.01 1.83
C ARG A 26 -1.23 -4.94 1.69
N LEU A 27 -2.12 -5.09 0.71
CA LEU A 27 -3.22 -4.15 0.49
C LEU A 27 -4.39 -4.36 1.46
N GLY A 28 -4.47 -5.51 2.14
CA GLY A 28 -5.59 -5.81 3.05
C GLY A 28 -6.93 -5.84 2.30
N LEU A 29 -6.98 -6.56 1.17
CA LEU A 29 -8.17 -6.58 0.33
C LEU A 29 -9.39 -7.10 1.09
N SER A 30 -10.54 -6.43 0.88
CA SER A 30 -11.82 -6.98 1.32
C SER A 30 -12.18 -8.25 0.54
N SER A 31 -13.10 -9.05 1.07
CA SER A 31 -13.57 -10.27 0.40
C SER A 31 -14.14 -10.01 -1.01
N GLU A 32 -14.76 -8.85 -1.24
CA GLU A 32 -15.21 -8.43 -2.57
C GLU A 32 -14.02 -8.18 -3.51
N SER A 33 -13.07 -7.34 -3.07
CA SER A 33 -11.89 -7.00 -3.86
C SER A 33 -11.02 -8.22 -4.17
N TYR A 34 -10.90 -9.14 -3.21
CA TYR A 34 -10.24 -10.43 -3.39
C TYR A 34 -10.90 -11.23 -4.53
N ARG A 35 -12.22 -11.39 -4.48
CA ARG A 35 -12.97 -12.17 -5.50
C ARG A 35 -12.82 -11.56 -6.88
N ILE A 36 -12.92 -10.23 -6.99
CA ILE A 36 -12.71 -9.50 -8.25
C ILE A 36 -11.31 -9.80 -8.81
N ALA A 37 -10.29 -9.66 -7.98
CA ALA A 37 -8.92 -9.78 -8.41
C ALA A 37 -8.51 -11.23 -8.73
N ASP A 38 -9.01 -12.21 -7.96
CA ASP A 38 -8.84 -13.65 -8.24
C ASP A 38 -9.41 -14.02 -9.62
N GLU A 39 -10.63 -13.58 -9.93
CA GLU A 39 -11.26 -13.86 -11.20
C GLU A 39 -10.49 -13.26 -12.39
N VAL A 40 -9.90 -12.08 -12.23
CA VAL A 40 -9.13 -11.43 -13.32
C VAL A 40 -7.70 -11.98 -13.42
N PHE A 41 -6.94 -11.98 -12.32
CA PHE A 41 -5.51 -12.25 -12.38
C PHE A 41 -5.16 -13.73 -12.35
N LEU A 42 -5.90 -14.55 -11.59
CA LEU A 42 -5.63 -15.98 -11.47
C LEU A 42 -6.46 -16.81 -12.45
N LYS A 43 -7.75 -16.49 -12.61
CA LYS A 43 -8.63 -17.23 -13.54
C LYS A 43 -8.63 -16.67 -14.96
N GLY A 44 -8.11 -15.47 -15.17
CA GLY A 44 -7.96 -14.88 -16.50
C GLY A 44 -9.25 -14.35 -17.13
N TYR A 45 -10.29 -14.08 -16.33
CA TYR A 45 -11.53 -13.50 -16.85
C TYR A 45 -11.37 -12.02 -17.19
N ARG A 46 -12.05 -11.59 -18.26
CA ARG A 46 -12.10 -10.18 -18.64
C ARG A 46 -12.84 -9.37 -17.57
N GLN A 47 -12.34 -8.17 -17.26
CA GLN A 47 -12.94 -7.26 -16.26
C GLN A 47 -14.44 -7.02 -16.48
N ALA A 48 -14.87 -6.91 -17.74
CA ALA A 48 -16.28 -6.71 -18.08
C ALA A 48 -17.17 -7.91 -17.70
N THR A 49 -16.63 -9.13 -17.75
CA THR A 49 -17.32 -10.36 -17.33
C THR A 49 -17.41 -10.41 -15.81
N VAL A 50 -16.29 -10.16 -15.12
CA VAL A 50 -16.22 -10.16 -13.65
C VAL A 50 -17.16 -9.12 -13.04
N ALA A 51 -17.26 -7.94 -13.64
CA ALA A 51 -18.21 -6.91 -13.20
C ALA A 51 -19.65 -7.43 -13.15
N ARG A 52 -20.07 -8.20 -14.17
CA ARG A 52 -21.40 -8.82 -14.22
C ARG A 52 -21.55 -9.97 -13.23
N HIS A 53 -20.50 -10.76 -13.06
CA HIS A 53 -20.49 -11.94 -12.19
C HIS A 53 -20.55 -11.58 -10.70
N VAL A 54 -19.79 -10.56 -10.30
CA VAL A 54 -19.72 -10.09 -8.91
C VAL A 54 -20.87 -9.10 -8.62
N GLY A 55 -21.45 -8.48 -9.65
CA GLY A 55 -22.54 -7.51 -9.49
C GLY A 55 -22.07 -6.10 -9.13
N VAL A 56 -20.89 -5.70 -9.63
CA VAL A 56 -20.29 -4.38 -9.36
C VAL A 56 -20.03 -3.59 -10.65
N SER A 57 -19.77 -2.29 -10.51
CA SER A 57 -19.46 -1.45 -11.67
C SER A 57 -18.12 -1.83 -12.31
N ARG A 58 -18.00 -1.63 -13.63
CA ARG A 58 -16.73 -1.86 -14.35
C ARG A 58 -15.59 -0.99 -13.82
N GLN A 59 -15.90 0.24 -13.39
CA GLN A 59 -14.93 1.14 -12.77
C GLN A 59 -14.41 0.57 -11.45
N ARG A 60 -15.28 -0.02 -10.62
CA ARG A 60 -14.88 -0.69 -9.37
C ARG A 60 -13.92 -1.84 -9.66
N VAL A 61 -14.24 -2.70 -10.62
CA VAL A 61 -13.34 -3.78 -11.06
C VAL A 61 -12.00 -3.22 -11.53
N HIS A 62 -12.02 -2.17 -12.34
CA HIS A 62 -10.80 -1.55 -12.86
C HIS A 62 -9.92 -0.97 -11.75
N SER A 63 -10.49 -0.26 -10.78
CA SER A 63 -9.75 0.29 -9.63
C SER A 63 -9.06 -0.80 -8.84
N VAL A 64 -9.82 -1.82 -8.40
CA VAL A 64 -9.29 -2.95 -7.62
C VAL A 64 -8.16 -3.64 -8.37
N CYS A 65 -8.35 -3.90 -9.67
CA CYS A 65 -7.31 -4.55 -10.46
C CYS A 65 -6.07 -3.68 -10.64
N ARG A 66 -6.25 -2.36 -10.81
CA ARG A 66 -5.13 -1.43 -10.99
C ARG A 66 -4.30 -1.31 -9.73
N GLU A 67 -4.94 -1.16 -8.56
CA GLU A 67 -4.26 -1.09 -7.27
C GLU A 67 -3.44 -2.37 -7.01
N LEU A 68 -4.03 -3.55 -7.25
CA LEU A 68 -3.30 -4.81 -7.06
C LEU A 68 -2.15 -4.99 -8.06
N LEU A 69 -2.34 -4.58 -9.31
CA LEU A 69 -1.30 -4.62 -10.33
C LEU A 69 -0.09 -3.75 -9.95
N GLU A 70 -0.36 -2.56 -9.41
CA GLU A 70 0.69 -1.65 -8.94
C GLU A 70 1.48 -2.29 -7.80
N GLU A 71 0.82 -2.88 -6.82
CA GLU A 71 1.50 -3.58 -5.71
C GLU A 71 2.28 -4.81 -6.18
N ILE A 72 1.77 -5.57 -7.16
CA ILE A 72 2.51 -6.68 -7.78
C ILE A 72 3.77 -6.14 -8.47
N ASN A 73 3.66 -5.04 -9.22
CA ASN A 73 4.80 -4.44 -9.90
C ASN A 73 5.82 -3.86 -8.91
N ASN A 74 5.39 -3.26 -7.80
CA ASN A 74 6.25 -2.78 -6.73
C ASN A 74 7.08 -3.90 -6.10
N GLN A 75 6.53 -5.11 -6.02
CA GLN A 75 7.28 -6.29 -5.54
C GLN A 75 8.30 -6.80 -6.56
N LEU A 76 8.01 -6.63 -7.85
CA LEU A 76 8.86 -7.11 -8.94
C LEU A 76 9.97 -6.11 -9.29
N SER A 77 9.80 -4.84 -8.92
CA SER A 77 10.78 -3.77 -9.14
C SER A 77 11.59 -3.52 -7.86
N PRO A 78 12.87 -3.92 -7.78
CA PRO A 78 13.69 -3.76 -6.57
C PRO A 78 14.03 -2.30 -6.23
N GLU A 79 13.74 -1.32 -7.10
CA GLU A 79 14.10 0.10 -6.90
C GLU A 79 13.12 0.91 -6.02
N ARG A 80 12.00 0.33 -5.55
CA ARG A 80 10.98 1.05 -4.74
C ARG A 80 10.89 0.56 -3.28
N ALA A 81 11.87 -0.20 -2.80
CA ALA A 81 11.87 -0.75 -1.43
C ALA A 81 12.57 0.16 -0.38
N THR A 82 12.90 1.40 -0.72
CA THR A 82 13.49 2.39 0.20
C THR A 82 12.73 3.71 0.12
N ASP A 83 11.56 3.78 0.75
CA ASP A 83 11.03 5.06 1.26
C ASP A 83 10.09 4.86 2.45
N GLU A 84 10.39 3.89 3.33
CA GLU A 84 9.76 3.87 4.66
C GLU A 84 10.75 3.35 5.70
N LYS A 85 11.72 4.20 6.05
CA LYS A 85 12.40 4.08 7.34
C LYS A 85 12.93 5.44 7.82
N THR A 86 12.01 6.26 8.32
CA THR A 86 12.29 7.21 9.39
C THR A 86 11.15 7.08 10.41
N SER A 87 11.12 5.96 11.13
CA SER A 87 11.53 5.90 12.54
C SER A 87 10.51 6.57 13.47
N SER A 88 9.48 5.82 13.85
CA SER A 88 8.85 6.00 15.16
C SER A 88 9.65 5.18 16.18
N ASP A 89 10.52 5.87 16.93
CA ASP A 89 11.15 5.42 18.18
C ASP A 89 11.76 6.70 18.79
N SER A 90 11.06 7.43 19.66
CA SER A 90 11.03 7.23 21.11
C SER A 90 12.37 6.75 21.66
N ASP A 91 13.23 7.67 22.10
CA ASP A 91 14.01 7.59 23.34
C ASP A 91 15.13 8.65 23.35
N TYR A 92 14.97 9.75 24.09
CA TYR A 92 15.84 10.09 25.23
C TYR A 92 15.51 11.46 25.84
N HIS A 93 15.35 11.42 27.16
CA HIS A 93 15.35 12.52 28.11
C HIS A 93 16.55 13.48 27.96
N GLY A 94 16.32 14.77 28.28
CA GLY A 94 17.33 15.60 28.92
C GLY A 94 17.79 16.85 28.17
N HIS A 95 16.91 17.81 27.94
CA HIS A 95 17.36 19.20 27.84
C HIS A 95 17.35 19.86 29.22
N LEU A 96 18.50 19.73 29.91
CA LEU A 96 18.93 20.64 30.97
C LEU A 96 19.13 22.05 30.37
N GLY A 97 18.03 22.75 30.10
CA GLY A 97 18.03 24.19 29.96
C GLY A 97 18.21 24.80 31.35
N ARG A 98 19.43 25.24 31.67
CA ARG A 98 19.78 26.03 32.86
C ARG A 98 18.67 27.03 33.22
N MET A 99 17.96 26.75 34.30
CA MET A 99 17.20 27.77 35.02
C MET A 99 18.19 28.64 35.79
N CYS A 100 18.38 29.88 35.35
CA CYS A 100 18.97 30.93 36.18
C CYS A 100 17.84 31.66 36.91
N PHE A 101 17.47 31.19 38.11
CA PHE A 101 16.77 32.02 39.08
C PHE A 101 17.81 32.78 39.90
N ALA A 102 17.75 34.11 39.83
CA ALA A 102 18.23 34.99 40.89
C ALA A 102 17.15 36.06 41.11
N THR A 103 16.36 35.85 42.15
CA THR A 103 15.36 36.77 42.70
C THR A 103 16.02 37.74 43.69
N THR A 104 15.78 39.04 43.53
CA THR A 104 15.70 40.09 44.58
C THR A 104 15.00 41.28 43.90
N SER A 105 13.72 41.61 44.15
CA SER A 105 13.09 42.19 45.34
C SER A 105 13.73 43.49 45.83
N GLN A 106 13.11 44.64 45.50
CA GLN A 106 12.80 45.83 46.33
C GLN A 106 12.38 46.97 45.36
N HIS A 107 11.11 47.40 45.34
CA HIS A 107 10.41 48.32 46.26
C HIS A 107 10.59 49.80 45.85
N GLU A 108 9.44 50.50 45.74
CA GLU A 108 9.15 51.95 45.79
C GLU A 108 10.34 52.94 45.66
N LYS A 109 10.28 53.99 44.83
CA LYS A 109 9.26 55.05 44.79
C LYS A 109 9.46 55.91 43.54
#